data_AF-A0A4R7EY81-F1
#
_entry.id   AF-A0A4R7EY81-F1
#
_cell.length_a   1.000
_cell.length_b   1.000
_cell.length_c   1.000
_cell.angle_alpha   90.00
_cell.angle_beta   90.00
_cell.angle_gamma   90.00
#
_symmetry.space_group_name_H-M   'P 1'
#
loop_
_entity.id
_entity.type
_entity.pdbx_description
1 polymer ?
#
loop_
_entity_poly.entity_id
_entity_poly.type
_entity_poly.pdbx_seq_one_letter_code
_entity_poly.pdbx_strand_id
1 'polypeptide(L)' 'MKAEELLPEEQNIVNLNGQQVRKGTIGSFLLNCEAIAKGNKDFQIIDDLKEQAIVLEKIGFFDILEIKIPEIKQILNK' A
#
# COMPACT_ATOMS: atom_id res chain seq x y z
N MET A 1 -5.94 -17.42 -16.03
CA MET A 1 -5.11 -17.39 -14.82
C MET A 1 -6.04 -17.20 -13.64
N LYS A 2 -6.01 -18.12 -12.68
CA LYS A 2 -6.76 -17.98 -11.43
C LYS A 2 -5.98 -17.08 -10.47
N ALA A 3 -6.68 -16.35 -9.61
CA ALA A 3 -6.04 -15.50 -8.61
C ALA A 3 -5.13 -16.32 -7.67
N GLU A 4 -5.53 -17.56 -7.36
CA GLU A 4 -4.72 -18.47 -6.54
C GLU A 4 -3.41 -18.92 -7.21
N GLU A 5 -3.33 -18.92 -8.55
CA GLU A 5 -2.10 -19.24 -9.29
C GLU A 5 -1.09 -18.07 -9.23
N LEU A 6 -1.59 -16.85 -9.05
CA LEU A 6 -0.78 -15.62 -8.97
C LEU A 6 -0.41 -15.24 -7.54
N LEU A 7 -1.26 -15.59 -6.56
CA LEU A 7 -1.10 -15.27 -5.14
C LEU A 7 -1.33 -16.54 -4.29
N PRO A 8 -0.43 -17.54 -4.34
CA PRO A 8 -0.66 -18.86 -3.72
C PRO A 8 -0.81 -18.74 -2.20
N GLU A 9 -1.92 -19.18 -1.61
CA GLU A 9 -2.29 -18.90 -0.20
C GLU A 9 -1.13 -19.10 0.80
N GLU A 10 -0.35 -20.16 0.64
CA GLU A 10 0.75 -20.53 1.54
C GLU A 10 1.93 -19.54 1.57
N GLN A 11 2.01 -18.60 0.61
CA GLN A 11 3.07 -17.61 0.53
C GLN A 11 2.60 -16.26 1.08
N ASN A 12 3.32 -15.71 2.05
CA ASN A 12 3.04 -14.36 2.57
C ASN A 12 3.72 -13.25 1.77
N ILE A 13 4.67 -13.59 0.91
CA ILE A 13 5.44 -12.69 0.05
C ILE A 13 5.26 -13.13 -1.39
N VAL A 14 5.08 -12.18 -2.28
CA VAL A 14 4.99 -12.37 -3.73
C VAL A 14 6.01 -11.47 -4.42
N ASN A 15 6.46 -11.87 -5.61
CA ASN A 15 7.30 -11.02 -6.44
C ASN A 15 6.45 -10.34 -7.51
N LEU A 16 6.31 -9.02 -7.40
CA LEU A 16 5.57 -8.18 -8.34
C LEU A 16 6.53 -7.15 -8.92
N ASN A 17 6.68 -7.11 -10.24
CA ASN A 17 7.62 -6.21 -10.94
C ASN A 17 9.06 -6.24 -10.36
N GLY A 18 9.54 -7.42 -9.94
CA GLY A 18 10.86 -7.57 -9.34
C GLY A 18 10.96 -7.13 -7.88
N GLN A 19 9.86 -6.69 -7.26
CA GLN A 19 9.78 -6.31 -5.84
C GLN A 19 9.19 -7.44 -5.02
N GLN A 20 9.82 -7.74 -3.87
CA GLN A 20 9.19 -8.60 -2.86
C GLN A 20 8.15 -7.79 -2.09
N VAL A 21 6.89 -8.21 -2.17
CA VAL A 21 5.75 -7.52 -1.55
C VAL A 21 5.01 -8.49 -0.64
N ARG A 22 4.67 -8.05 0.57
CA ARG A 22 3.80 -8.84 1.45
C ARG A 22 2.37 -8.76 0.92
N LYS A 23 1.64 -9.88 0.91
CA LYS A 23 0.25 -9.89 0.44
C LYS A 23 -0.66 -8.90 1.19
N GLY A 24 -0.39 -8.70 2.48
CA GLY A 24 -1.12 -7.75 3.32
C GLY A 24 -0.75 -6.27 3.10
N THR A 25 0.23 -5.93 2.26
CA THR A 25 0.71 -4.55 2.09
C THR A 25 -0.42 -3.61 1.65
N ILE A 26 -1.25 -4.00 0.68
CA ILE A 26 -2.37 -3.17 0.22
C ILE A 26 -3.40 -2.96 1.35
N GLY A 27 -3.75 -4.03 2.07
CA GLY A 27 -4.69 -3.94 3.19
C GLY A 27 -4.17 -3.05 4.32
N SER A 28 -2.90 -3.20 4.70
CA SER A 28 -2.26 -2.35 5.71
C SER A 28 -2.20 -0.89 5.26
N PHE A 29 -1.92 -0.62 3.99
CA PHE A 29 -1.88 0.73 3.43
C PHE A 29 -3.25 1.41 3.52
N LEU A 30 -4.33 0.67 3.22
CA LEU A 30 -5.70 1.18 3.34
C LEU A 30 -6.07 1.49 4.80
N LEU A 31 -5.68 0.63 5.75
CA LEU A 31 -5.91 0.86 7.18
C LEU A 31 -5.16 2.09 7.70
N ASN A 32 -3.91 2.28 7.26
CA ASN A 32 -3.13 3.48 7.60
C ASN A 32 -3.77 4.75 7.01
N CYS A 33 -4.22 4.69 5.75
CA CYS A 33 -4.98 5.78 5.13
C CYS A 33 -6.24 6.13 5.93
N GLU A 34 -7.03 5.12 6.32
CA GLU A 34 -8.26 5.32 7.09
C GLU A 34 -7.98 5.91 8.47
N ALA A 35 -6.96 5.43 9.17
CA ALA A 35 -6.55 5.97 10.46
C ALA A 35 -6.21 7.46 10.37
N ILE A 36 -5.39 7.84 9.39
CA ILE A 36 -5.01 9.24 9.15
C ILE A 36 -6.22 10.09 8.77
N ALA A 37 -7.09 9.61 7.88
CA ALA A 37 -8.32 10.31 7.50
C ALA A 37 -9.26 10.56 8.69
N LYS A 38 -9.22 9.69 9.71
CA LYS A 38 -9.95 9.86 10.98
C LYS A 38 -9.20 10.74 11.99
N GLY A 39 -8.11 11.38 11.59
CA GLY A 39 -7.35 12.32 12.41
C GLY A 39 -6.25 11.69 13.25
N ASN A 40 -5.86 10.43 12.99
CA ASN A 40 -4.70 9.83 13.64
C ASN A 40 -3.41 10.51 13.14
N LYS A 41 -2.55 10.91 14.08
CA LYS A 41 -1.28 11.61 13.83
C LYS A 41 -0.08 10.82 14.35
N ASP A 42 -0.25 9.53 14.61
CA ASP A 42 0.85 8.64 15.01
C ASP A 42 1.93 8.61 13.91
N PHE A 43 3.16 8.93 14.30
CA PHE A 43 4.31 8.97 13.41
C PHE A 43 4.59 7.60 12.79
N GLN A 44 4.40 6.50 13.53
CA GLN A 44 4.63 5.15 13.01
C GLN A 44 3.68 4.84 11.86
N ILE A 45 2.41 5.24 11.96
CA ILE A 45 1.42 5.02 10.90
C ILE A 45 1.78 5.82 9.64
N ILE A 46 2.27 7.06 9.83
CA ILE A 46 2.69 7.92 8.71
C ILE A 46 3.94 7.36 8.03
N ASP A 47 4.90 6.85 8.79
CA ASP A 47 6.12 6.26 8.24
C ASP A 47 5.82 4.94 7.52
N ASP A 48 5.01 4.07 8.12
CA ASP A 48 4.53 2.83 7.47
C ASP A 48 3.79 3.15 6.16
N LEU A 49 2.92 4.16 6.16
CA LEU A 49 2.22 4.61 4.96
C LEU A 49 3.20 5.03 3.84
N LYS A 50 4.24 5.80 4.18
CA LYS A 50 5.25 6.27 3.20
C LYS A 50 6.07 5.12 2.64
N GLU A 51 6.53 4.20 3.49
CA GLU A 51 7.29 3.03 3.05
C GLU A 51 6.46 2.15 2.12
N GLN A 52 5.20 1.91 2.48
CA GLN A 52 4.28 1.14 1.66
C GLN A 52 3.97 1.83 0.34
N ALA A 53 3.80 3.16 0.33
CA ALA A 53 3.57 3.93 -0.88
C ALA A 53 4.71 3.77 -1.90
N ILE A 54 5.97 3.73 -1.46
CA ILE A 54 7.13 3.51 -2.34
C ILE A 54 7.05 2.12 -2.99
N VAL A 55 6.67 1.09 -2.23
CA VAL A 55 6.51 -0.27 -2.76
C VAL A 55 5.34 -0.33 -3.75
N LEU A 56 4.20 0.27 -3.40
CA LEU A 56 3.00 0.33 -4.24
C LEU A 56 3.27 1.07 -5.57
N GLU A 57 4.05 2.15 -5.54
CA GLU A 57 4.49 2.85 -6.74
C GLU A 57 5.33 1.96 -7.66
N LYS A 58 6.30 1.21 -7.12
CA LYS A 58 7.15 0.31 -7.93
C LYS A 58 6.38 -0.84 -8.58
N ILE A 59 5.26 -1.25 -8.00
CA ILE A 59 4.40 -2.30 -8.58
C ILE A 59 3.28 -1.74 -9.48
N GLY A 60 3.27 -0.43 -9.74
CA GLY A 60 2.30 0.22 -10.63
C GLY A 60 0.91 0.37 -10.02
N PHE A 61 0.76 0.29 -8.70
CA PHE A 61 -0.53 0.43 -8.04
C PHE A 61 -1.19 1.78 -8.35
N PHE A 62 -0.39 2.85 -8.35
CA PHE A 62 -0.86 4.22 -8.64
C PHE A 62 -1.03 4.51 -10.13
N ASP A 63 -0.67 3.58 -11.03
CA ASP A 63 -1.01 3.68 -12.45
C ASP A 63 -2.49 3.29 -12.71
N ILE A 64 -3.09 2.57 -11.76
CA ILE A 64 -4.46 2.05 -11.84
C ILE A 64 -5.41 2.86 -10.95
N LEU A 65 -4.93 3.31 -9.79
CA LEU A 65 -5.74 3.94 -8.74
C LEU A 65 -5.18 5.30 -8.35
N GLU A 66 -6.05 6.26 -8.10
CA GLU A 66 -5.70 7.58 -7.60
C GLU A 66 -6.09 7.73 -6.13
N ILE A 67 -5.21 8.33 -5.32
CA ILE A 67 -5.55 8.75 -3.95
C ILE A 67 -6.53 9.92 -4.03
N LYS A 68 -7.64 9.89 -3.28
CA LYS A 68 -8.62 11.01 -3.27
C LYS A 68 -8.65 11.80 -1.96
N ILE A 69 -8.01 11.29 -0.91
CA ILE A 69 -8.02 11.88 0.42
C ILE A 69 -6.92 12.96 0.49
N PRO A 70 -7.25 14.26 0.69
CA PRO A 70 -6.30 15.36 0.65
C PRO A 70 -5.13 15.23 1.62
N GLU A 71 -5.39 14.76 2.84
CA GLU A 71 -4.39 14.57 3.88
C GLU A 71 -3.34 13.54 3.45
N ILE A 72 -3.78 12.45 2.80
CA ILE A 72 -2.90 11.40 2.29
C ILE A 72 -2.08 11.91 1.11
N LYS A 73 -2.70 12.66 0.19
CA LYS A 73 -1.99 13.34 -0.92
C LYS A 73 -0.86 14.22 -0.41
N GLN A 74 -1.17 15.04 0.60
CA GLN A 74 -0.19 15.93 1.21
C GLN A 74 0.96 15.16 1.88
N ILE A 75 0.68 14.07 2.59
CA ILE A 75 1.72 13.27 3.26
C ILE A 75 2.65 12.58 2.25
N LEU A 76 2.09 12.11 1.13
CA LEU A 76 2.82 11.32 0.12
C LEU A 76 3.40 12.15 -1.02
N ASN A 77 3.10 13.46 -1.09
CA ASN A 77 3.44 14.33 -2.22
C ASN A 77 2.94 13.77 -3.57
N LYS A 78 1.69 13.29 -3.61
CA LYS A 78 1.02 12.71 -4.79
C LYS A 78 -0.34 13.35 -5.05
#